data_AF-A0A1W9P1R0-F1
#
_entry.id   AF-A0A1W9P1R0-F1
#
_cell.length_a   1.000
_cell.length_b   1.000
_cell.length_c   1.000
_cell.angle_alpha   90.00
_cell.angle_beta   90.00
_cell.angle_gamma   90.00
#
_symmetry.space_group_name_H-M   'P 1'
#
loop_
_entity.id
_entity.type
_entity.pdbx_description
1 polymer ?
#
loop_
_entity_poly.entity_id
_entity_poly.type
_entity_poly.pdbx_seq_one_letter_code
_entity_poly.pdbx_strand_id
1 'polypeptide(L)'
;MSKISIPDRILLFLTALVSGYYVINGLEKYQGIVTLYFTIAFGILIITAIFLTIFGFEILNEPVIVVMATFIPLALSLGLIYKYLQEYHLLYLFFSMGGLLSILITRYLAPKRVATLALIIVHGISGIIIFLLPIIIYTKGISSFYFLLVGVGGGLISLGGILLSTLRFTNPILAAEKINALFPKLLFLASLGFVIGLSL
;
A
#
# COMPACT_ATOMS: atom_id res chain seq x y z
N MET A 1 22.08 -3.45 8.62
CA MET A 1 20.91 -2.57 8.41
C MET A 1 20.81 -1.64 9.60
N SER A 2 20.42 -0.37 9.42
CA SER A 2 20.37 0.61 10.51
C SER A 2 19.34 0.21 11.57
N LYS A 3 19.66 0.40 12.86
CA LYS A 3 18.68 0.27 13.94
C LYS A 3 17.57 1.29 13.72
N ILE A 4 16.32 0.86 13.78
CA ILE A 4 15.16 1.74 13.68
C ILE A 4 15.18 2.77 14.81
N SER A 5 15.03 4.05 14.46
CA SER A 5 15.08 5.13 15.45
C SER A 5 13.75 5.27 16.22
N ILE A 6 13.78 5.95 17.37
CA ILE A 6 12.55 6.24 18.14
C ILE A 6 11.55 7.06 17.30
N PRO A 7 11.96 8.13 16.58
CA PRO A 7 11.06 8.85 15.67
C PRO A 7 10.41 7.95 14.61
N ASP A 8 11.17 7.02 14.04
CA ASP A 8 10.64 6.07 13.05
C ASP A 8 9.56 5.17 13.64
N ARG A 9 9.78 4.65 14.86
CA ARG A 9 8.78 3.85 15.58
C ARG A 9 7.52 4.66 15.88
N ILE A 10 7.67 5.93 16.28
CA ILE A 10 6.52 6.83 16.52
C ILE A 10 5.72 7.02 15.24
N LEU A 11 6.38 7.30 14.10
CA LEU A 11 5.69 7.49 12.82
C LEU A 11 4.94 6.23 12.35
N LEU A 12 5.55 5.06 12.51
CA LEU A 12 4.89 3.78 12.20
C LEU A 12 3.71 3.51 13.14
N PHE A 13 3.84 3.81 14.43
CA PHE A 13 2.72 3.70 15.36
C PHE A 13 1.58 4.66 15.01
N LEU A 14 1.89 5.91 14.66
CA LEU A 14 0.90 6.88 14.18
C LEU A 14 0.23 6.43 12.88
N THR A 15 0.97 5.77 11.98
CA THR A 15 0.42 5.14 10.76
C THR A 15 -0.66 4.12 11.13
N ALA A 16 -0.39 3.27 12.13
CA ALA A 16 -1.36 2.29 12.62
C ALA A 16 -2.58 2.97 13.24
N LEU A 17 -2.39 4.03 14.06
CA LEU A 17 -3.50 4.76 14.67
C LEU A 17 -4.39 5.46 13.64
N VAL A 18 -3.81 6.15 12.66
CA VAL A 18 -4.56 6.82 11.58
C VAL A 18 -5.35 5.80 10.76
N SER A 19 -4.74 4.67 10.43
CA SER A 19 -5.41 3.58 9.70
C SER A 19 -6.55 2.96 10.53
N GLY A 20 -6.32 2.75 11.83
CA GLY A 20 -7.34 2.24 12.75
C GLY A 20 -8.51 3.19 12.92
N TYR A 21 -8.24 4.48 13.07
CA TYR A 21 -9.27 5.52 13.09
C TYR A 21 -10.15 5.46 11.84
N TYR A 22 -9.54 5.31 10.66
CA TYR A 22 -10.27 5.24 9.41
C TYR A 22 -11.13 3.98 9.27
N VAL A 23 -10.62 2.82 9.70
CA VAL A 23 -11.41 1.57 9.70
C VAL A 23 -12.66 1.69 10.57
N ILE A 24 -12.55 2.37 11.72
CA ILE A 24 -13.65 2.50 12.69
C ILE A 24 -14.64 3.60 12.27
N ASN A 25 -14.14 4.79 11.90
CA ASN A 25 -14.97 6.00 11.75
C ASN A 25 -15.07 6.49 10.29
N GLY A 26 -14.11 6.14 9.43
CA GLY A 26 -14.00 6.71 8.08
C GLY A 26 -14.73 5.92 6.98
N LEU A 27 -15.21 4.72 7.30
CA LEU A 27 -15.85 3.82 6.34
C LEU A 27 -17.38 3.86 6.37
N GLU A 28 -18.00 4.58 7.30
CA GLU A 28 -19.46 4.62 7.48
C GLU A 28 -20.21 5.10 6.22
N LYS A 29 -19.59 5.97 5.42
CA LYS A 29 -20.16 6.47 4.16
C LYS A 29 -20.15 5.45 3.02
N TYR A 30 -19.47 4.32 3.19
CA TYR A 30 -19.41 3.23 2.22
C TYR A 30 -20.32 2.08 2.66
N GLN A 31 -20.86 1.35 1.67
CA GLN A 31 -21.70 0.19 1.92
C GLN A 31 -21.16 -1.06 1.23
N GLY A 32 -21.42 -2.21 1.85
CA GLY A 32 -21.13 -3.53 1.29
C GLY A 32 -19.65 -3.74 0.95
N ILE A 33 -19.39 -4.09 -0.30
CA ILE A 33 -18.08 -4.59 -0.73
C ILE A 33 -16.97 -3.53 -0.74
N VAL A 34 -17.31 -2.25 -0.90
CA VAL A 34 -16.32 -1.16 -0.83
C VAL A 34 -15.74 -1.06 0.58
N THR A 35 -16.61 -1.13 1.59
CA THR A 35 -16.23 -1.16 3.00
C THR A 35 -15.29 -2.33 3.27
N LEU A 36 -15.65 -3.53 2.81
CA LEU A 36 -14.81 -4.72 2.96
C LEU A 36 -13.40 -4.51 2.38
N TYR A 37 -13.30 -4.01 1.15
CA TYR A 37 -12.00 -3.80 0.50
C TYR A 37 -11.12 -2.80 1.25
N PHE A 38 -11.68 -1.68 1.70
CA PHE A 38 -10.90 -0.72 2.49
C PHE A 38 -10.58 -1.26 3.89
N THR A 39 -11.48 -2.00 4.54
CA THR A 39 -11.16 -2.67 5.82
C THR A 39 -9.99 -3.63 5.68
N ILE A 40 -9.92 -4.42 4.59
CA ILE A 40 -8.78 -5.31 4.34
C ILE A 40 -7.50 -4.50 4.13
N ALA A 41 -7.54 -3.47 3.28
CA ALA A 41 -6.36 -2.67 2.96
C ALA A 41 -5.77 -1.99 4.20
N PHE A 42 -6.60 -1.27 4.96
CA PHE A 42 -6.17 -0.55 6.15
C PHE A 42 -5.93 -1.49 7.34
N GLY A 43 -6.68 -2.59 7.48
CA GLY A 43 -6.43 -3.61 8.49
C GLY A 43 -5.05 -4.23 8.37
N ILE A 44 -4.64 -4.58 7.14
CA ILE A 44 -3.30 -5.11 6.89
C ILE A 44 -2.23 -4.01 7.06
N LEU A 45 -2.53 -2.76 6.72
CA LEU A 45 -1.62 -1.64 6.98
C LEU A 45 -1.36 -1.43 8.47
N ILE A 46 -2.38 -1.56 9.33
CA ILE A 46 -2.24 -1.54 10.80
C ILE A 46 -1.29 -2.64 11.25
N ILE A 47 -1.53 -3.89 10.82
CA ILE A 47 -0.71 -5.04 11.20
C ILE A 47 0.74 -4.83 10.76
N THR A 48 0.95 -4.41 9.52
CA THR A 48 2.29 -4.16 8.96
C THR A 48 3.01 -3.04 9.71
N ALA A 49 2.32 -1.94 10.01
CA ALA A 49 2.89 -0.81 10.74
C ALA A 49 3.26 -1.18 12.19
N ILE A 50 2.41 -1.96 12.88
CA ILE A 50 2.71 -2.47 14.23
C ILE A 50 3.92 -3.41 14.20
N PHE A 51 3.98 -4.31 13.22
CA PHE A 51 5.10 -5.24 13.09
C PHE A 51 6.42 -4.51 12.85
N LEU A 52 6.43 -3.51 11.96
CA LEU A 52 7.60 -2.66 11.76
C LEU A 52 7.96 -1.86 13.01
N THR A 53 6.95 -1.41 13.77
CA THR A 53 7.16 -0.71 15.03
C THR A 53 7.84 -1.59 16.07
N ILE A 54 7.54 -2.89 16.13
CA ILE A 54 8.09 -3.83 17.13
C ILE A 54 9.43 -4.40 16.66
N PHE A 55 9.43 -5.02 15.47
CA PHE A 55 10.53 -5.83 14.93
C PHE A 55 11.49 -5.04 14.04
N GLY A 56 11.14 -3.80 13.65
CA GLY A 56 11.97 -2.99 12.75
C GLY A 56 11.90 -3.46 11.29
N PHE A 57 12.78 -2.89 10.44
CA PHE A 57 12.75 -3.12 8.99
C PHE A 57 13.18 -4.52 8.53
N GLU A 58 13.81 -5.30 9.40
CA GLU A 58 14.25 -6.66 9.07
C GLU A 58 13.09 -7.57 8.72
N ILE A 59 11.91 -7.33 9.32
CA ILE A 59 10.69 -8.09 9.05
C ILE A 59 10.18 -7.92 7.61
N LEU A 60 10.59 -6.87 6.89
CA LEU A 60 10.23 -6.69 5.46
C LEU A 60 10.87 -7.74 4.55
N ASN A 61 11.90 -8.44 5.03
CA ASN A 61 12.53 -9.54 4.30
C ASN A 61 11.77 -10.86 4.47
N GLU A 62 10.86 -10.94 5.45
CA GLU A 62 10.10 -12.16 5.71
C GLU A 62 9.06 -12.42 4.60
N PRO A 63 9.10 -13.61 3.95
CA PRO A 63 8.15 -14.01 2.92
C PRO A 63 6.68 -13.72 3.24
N VAL A 64 6.27 -14.06 4.46
CA VAL A 64 4.88 -13.90 4.93
C VAL A 64 4.48 -12.43 4.98
N ILE A 65 5.39 -11.54 5.37
CA ILE A 65 5.13 -10.10 5.44
C ILE A 65 4.99 -9.50 4.06
N VAL A 66 5.79 -9.96 3.09
CA VAL A 66 5.64 -9.50 1.70
C VAL A 66 4.29 -9.94 1.12
N VAL A 67 3.86 -11.18 1.37
CA VAL A 67 2.55 -11.67 0.93
C VAL A 67 1.43 -10.89 1.62
N MET A 68 1.51 -10.69 2.93
CA MET A 68 0.52 -9.90 3.66
C MET A 68 0.45 -8.46 3.14
N ALA A 69 1.58 -7.77 3.01
CA ALA A 69 1.61 -6.39 2.52
C ALA A 69 1.04 -6.23 1.10
N THR A 70 1.02 -7.31 0.30
CA THR A 70 0.40 -7.33 -1.04
C THR A 70 -1.11 -7.08 -1.01
N PHE A 71 -1.78 -7.43 0.10
CA PHE A 71 -3.20 -7.11 0.27
C PHE A 71 -3.46 -5.61 0.32
N ILE A 72 -2.52 -4.79 0.79
CA ILE A 72 -2.72 -3.34 0.94
C ILE A 72 -3.05 -2.70 -0.42
N PRO A 73 -2.16 -2.74 -1.44
CA PRO A 73 -2.47 -2.09 -2.70
C PRO A 73 -3.56 -2.83 -3.49
N LEU A 74 -3.66 -4.16 -3.40
CA LEU A 74 -4.70 -4.92 -4.10
C LEU A 74 -6.10 -4.58 -3.59
N ALA A 75 -6.32 -4.61 -2.27
CA ALA A 75 -7.62 -4.32 -1.69
C ALA A 75 -7.96 -2.83 -1.83
N LEU A 76 -6.99 -1.93 -1.67
CA LEU A 76 -7.22 -0.49 -1.88
C LEU A 76 -7.64 -0.19 -3.33
N SER A 77 -6.90 -0.74 -4.30
CA SER A 77 -7.25 -0.57 -5.72
C SER A 77 -8.56 -1.25 -6.09
N LEU A 78 -8.89 -2.42 -5.53
CA LEU A 78 -10.20 -3.06 -5.70
C LEU A 78 -11.35 -2.19 -5.20
N GLY A 79 -11.20 -1.56 -4.03
CA GLY A 79 -12.19 -0.62 -3.49
C GLY A 79 -12.40 0.59 -4.41
N LEU A 80 -11.31 1.12 -4.98
CA LEU A 80 -11.38 2.23 -5.95
C LEU A 80 -12.03 1.80 -7.27
N ILE A 81 -11.64 0.65 -7.84
CA ILE A 81 -12.22 0.12 -9.07
C ILE A 81 -13.71 -0.16 -8.88
N TYR A 82 -14.11 -0.84 -7.80
CA TYR A 82 -15.53 -1.10 -7.56
C TYR A 82 -16.34 0.19 -7.47
N LYS A 83 -15.82 1.20 -6.75
CA LYS A 83 -16.53 2.46 -6.51
C LYS A 83 -16.70 3.31 -7.77
N TYR A 84 -15.68 3.38 -8.63
CA TYR A 84 -15.67 4.35 -9.74
C TYR A 84 -15.67 3.73 -11.13
N LEU A 85 -15.34 2.45 -11.25
CA LEU A 85 -15.12 1.71 -12.48
C LEU A 85 -15.75 0.30 -12.38
N GLN A 86 -16.98 0.25 -11.87
CA GLN A 86 -17.68 -0.98 -11.48
C GLN A 86 -17.73 -2.02 -12.60
N GLU A 87 -17.82 -1.59 -13.86
CA GLU A 87 -17.81 -2.46 -15.04
C GLU A 87 -16.53 -3.32 -15.17
N TYR A 88 -15.40 -2.87 -14.64
CA TYR A 88 -14.13 -3.61 -14.64
C TYR A 88 -13.88 -4.40 -13.35
N HIS A 89 -14.80 -4.36 -12.39
CA HIS A 89 -14.57 -4.96 -11.06
C HIS A 89 -14.24 -6.45 -11.14
N LEU A 90 -15.02 -7.24 -11.87
CA LEU A 90 -14.79 -8.69 -11.97
C LEU A 90 -13.44 -9.00 -12.62
N LEU A 91 -13.10 -8.29 -13.69
CA LEU A 91 -11.80 -8.44 -14.37
C LEU A 91 -10.65 -8.13 -13.40
N TYR A 92 -10.76 -7.02 -12.67
CA TYR A 92 -9.72 -6.61 -11.73
C TYR A 92 -9.66 -7.50 -10.48
N LEU A 93 -10.78 -8.09 -10.06
CA LEU A 93 -10.84 -9.08 -8.99
C LEU A 93 -10.09 -10.36 -9.38
N PHE A 94 -10.29 -10.88 -10.58
CA PHE A 94 -9.52 -12.03 -11.07
C PHE A 94 -8.03 -11.72 -11.16
N PHE A 95 -7.66 -10.53 -11.65
CA PHE A 95 -6.27 -10.06 -11.61
C PHE A 95 -5.72 -10.03 -10.18
N SER A 96 -6.47 -9.48 -9.23
CA SER A 96 -6.03 -9.34 -7.84
C SER A 96 -5.84 -10.69 -7.15
N MET A 97 -6.81 -11.61 -7.33
CA MET A 97 -6.72 -12.97 -6.78
C MET A 97 -5.57 -13.76 -7.41
N GLY A 98 -5.46 -13.75 -8.75
CA GLY A 98 -4.38 -14.41 -9.46
C GLY A 98 -3.00 -13.82 -9.13
N GLY A 99 -2.91 -12.49 -9.01
CA GLY A 99 -1.69 -11.79 -8.61
C GLY A 99 -1.25 -12.13 -7.19
N LEU A 100 -2.18 -12.16 -6.23
CA LEU A 100 -1.90 -12.59 -4.86
C LEU A 100 -1.41 -14.04 -4.81
N LEU A 101 -2.11 -14.96 -5.51
CA LEU A 101 -1.70 -16.36 -5.61
C LEU A 101 -0.31 -16.50 -6.25
N SER A 102 -0.05 -15.75 -7.33
CA SER A 102 1.26 -15.71 -7.97
C SER A 102 2.35 -15.24 -7.01
N ILE A 103 2.11 -14.20 -6.23
CA ILE A 103 3.09 -13.72 -5.23
C ILE A 103 3.29 -14.76 -4.13
N LEU A 104 2.22 -15.37 -3.62
CA LEU A 104 2.30 -16.43 -2.62
C LEU A 104 3.17 -17.59 -3.13
N ILE A 105 2.84 -18.17 -4.29
CA ILE A 105 3.56 -19.31 -4.86
C ILE A 105 5.02 -18.94 -5.13
N THR A 106 5.27 -17.83 -5.83
CA THR A 106 6.63 -17.46 -6.24
C THR A 106 7.51 -17.08 -5.05
N ARG A 107 6.95 -16.51 -3.97
CA ARG A 107 7.73 -16.12 -2.80
C ARG A 107 8.35 -17.31 -2.06
N TYR A 108 7.67 -18.47 -2.07
CA TYR A 108 8.14 -19.67 -1.37
C TYR A 108 8.80 -20.71 -2.27
N LEU A 109 8.36 -20.83 -3.53
CA LEU A 109 8.74 -21.95 -4.40
C LEU A 109 9.59 -21.56 -5.60
N ALA A 110 9.73 -20.26 -5.90
CA ALA A 110 10.42 -19.80 -7.11
C ALA A 110 11.74 -19.07 -6.80
N PRO A 111 12.66 -18.98 -7.80
CA PRO A 111 13.87 -18.17 -7.66
C PRO A 111 13.55 -16.69 -7.36
N LYS A 112 14.45 -16.03 -6.60
CA LYS A 112 14.27 -14.62 -6.16
C LYS A 112 13.91 -13.64 -7.29
N ARG A 113 14.45 -13.85 -8.49
CA ARG A 113 14.16 -13.02 -9.68
C ARG A 113 12.69 -13.13 -10.10
N VAL A 114 12.15 -14.35 -10.17
CA VAL A 114 10.75 -14.62 -10.54
C VAL A 114 9.80 -14.03 -9.48
N ALA A 115 10.10 -14.25 -8.19
CA ALA A 115 9.32 -13.67 -7.09
C ALA A 115 9.35 -12.14 -7.06
N THR A 116 10.44 -11.52 -7.52
CA THR A 116 10.55 -10.06 -7.61
C THR A 116 9.75 -9.54 -8.81
N LEU A 117 9.80 -10.23 -9.95
CA LEU A 117 9.03 -9.85 -11.13
C LEU A 117 7.52 -9.92 -10.87
N ALA A 118 7.04 -11.01 -10.27
CA ALA A 118 5.62 -11.14 -9.88
C ALA A 118 5.19 -9.99 -8.97
N LEU A 119 6.02 -9.65 -7.98
CA LEU A 119 5.76 -8.51 -7.07
C LEU A 119 5.68 -7.18 -7.84
N ILE A 120 6.65 -6.90 -8.72
CA ILE A 120 6.70 -5.65 -9.50
C ILE A 120 5.45 -5.51 -10.37
N ILE A 121 5.00 -6.57 -11.04
CA ILE A 121 3.82 -6.53 -11.90
C ILE A 121 2.56 -6.23 -11.08
N VAL A 122 2.33 -7.00 -10.01
CA VAL A 122 1.10 -6.90 -9.23
C VAL A 122 1.03 -5.59 -8.44
N HIS A 123 2.12 -5.19 -7.78
CA HIS A 123 2.20 -3.90 -7.09
C HIS A 123 2.24 -2.72 -8.06
N GLY A 124 2.86 -2.88 -9.24
CA GLY A 124 2.95 -1.83 -10.24
C GLY A 124 1.57 -1.46 -10.77
N ILE A 125 0.78 -2.44 -11.20
CA ILE A 125 -0.58 -2.20 -11.71
C ILE A 125 -1.48 -1.60 -10.64
N SER A 126 -1.48 -2.16 -9.43
CA SER A 126 -2.30 -1.64 -8.33
C SER A 126 -1.85 -0.24 -7.88
N GLY A 127 -0.54 0.02 -7.82
CA GLY A 127 0.02 1.33 -7.53
C GLY A 127 -0.34 2.39 -8.57
N ILE A 128 -0.31 2.04 -9.86
CA ILE A 128 -0.75 2.93 -10.94
C ILE A 128 -2.23 3.28 -10.78
N ILE A 129 -3.09 2.31 -10.44
CA ILE A 129 -4.51 2.58 -10.20
C ILE A 129 -4.68 3.52 -9.01
N ILE A 130 -4.04 3.25 -7.87
CA ILE A 130 -4.15 4.09 -6.67
C ILE A 130 -3.64 5.52 -6.95
N PHE A 131 -2.60 5.67 -7.76
CA PHE A 131 -2.03 6.97 -8.10
C PHE A 131 -2.87 7.75 -9.12
N LEU A 132 -3.20 7.13 -10.26
CA LEU A 132 -3.81 7.82 -11.40
C LEU A 132 -5.34 7.91 -11.31
N LEU A 133 -6.02 6.89 -10.78
CA LEU A 133 -7.48 6.87 -10.77
C LEU A 133 -8.05 8.07 -9.99
N PRO A 134 -7.56 8.45 -8.80
CA PRO A 134 -8.06 9.62 -8.10
C PRO A 134 -7.94 10.93 -8.89
N ILE A 135 -6.86 11.08 -9.67
CA ILE A 135 -6.66 12.24 -10.54
C ILE A 135 -7.72 12.24 -11.65
N ILE A 136 -7.93 11.10 -12.32
CA ILE A 136 -8.91 10.96 -13.39
C ILE A 136 -10.32 11.28 -12.87
N ILE A 137 -10.72 10.71 -11.72
CA ILE A 137 -12.05 10.93 -11.13
C ILE A 137 -12.26 12.40 -10.75
N TYR A 138 -11.26 13.06 -10.17
CA TYR A 138 -11.33 14.50 -9.88
C TYR A 138 -11.48 15.34 -11.15
N THR A 139 -10.65 15.09 -12.18
CA THR A 139 -10.73 15.86 -13.44
C THR A 139 -12.05 15.70 -14.19
N LYS A 140 -12.76 14.59 -13.94
CA LYS A 140 -14.12 14.36 -14.45
C LYS A 140 -15.22 15.04 -13.61
N GLY A 141 -14.87 15.72 -12.52
CA GLY A 141 -15.83 16.37 -11.61
C GLY A 141 -16.64 15.40 -10.74
N ILE A 142 -16.19 14.16 -10.58
CA ILE A 142 -16.93 13.09 -9.87
C ILE A 142 -16.64 13.11 -8.36
N SER A 143 -15.52 13.69 -7.94
CA SER A 143 -15.08 13.72 -6.54
C SER A 143 -14.64 15.10 -6.09
N SER A 144 -14.53 15.29 -4.77
CA SER A 144 -13.95 16.49 -4.17
C SER A 144 -12.46 16.63 -4.51
N PHE A 145 -11.93 17.85 -4.32
CA PHE A 145 -10.49 18.13 -4.45
C PHE A 145 -9.66 17.27 -3.48
N TYR A 146 -10.16 16.99 -2.28
CA TYR A 146 -9.46 16.18 -1.28
C TYR A 146 -9.19 14.75 -1.76
N PHE A 147 -10.01 14.21 -2.67
CA PHE A 147 -9.79 12.88 -3.22
C PHE A 147 -8.45 12.74 -3.96
N LEU A 148 -7.87 13.84 -4.47
CA LEU A 148 -6.52 13.84 -5.03
C LEU A 148 -5.45 13.37 -4.03
N LEU A 149 -5.67 13.55 -2.73
CA LEU A 149 -4.76 13.09 -1.69
C LEU A 149 -4.64 11.56 -1.65
N VAL A 150 -5.64 10.83 -2.14
CA VAL A 150 -5.53 9.38 -2.36
C VAL A 150 -4.46 9.08 -3.40
N GLY A 151 -4.47 9.84 -4.51
CA GLY A 151 -3.45 9.77 -5.54
C GLY A 151 -2.06 10.10 -4.99
N VAL A 152 -1.94 11.22 -4.26
CA VAL A 152 -0.69 11.60 -3.59
C VAL A 152 -0.17 10.49 -2.66
N GLY A 153 -1.04 9.91 -1.83
CA GLY A 153 -0.68 8.78 -0.97
C GLY A 153 -0.21 7.55 -1.76
N GLY A 154 -0.87 7.24 -2.88
CA GLY A 154 -0.46 6.18 -3.81
C GLY A 154 0.93 6.43 -4.39
N GLY A 155 1.22 7.67 -4.77
CA GLY A 155 2.54 8.10 -5.24
C GLY A 155 3.62 7.95 -4.17
N LEU A 156 3.33 8.36 -2.93
CA LEU A 156 4.28 8.26 -1.81
C LEU A 156 4.65 6.81 -1.46
N ILE A 157 3.66 5.89 -1.42
CA ILE A 157 3.95 4.47 -1.18
C ILE A 157 4.66 3.84 -2.38
N SER A 158 4.28 4.20 -3.61
CA SER A 158 4.97 3.73 -4.82
C SER A 158 6.43 4.16 -4.82
N LEU A 159 6.71 5.40 -4.43
CA LEU A 159 8.08 5.90 -4.24
C LEU A 159 8.83 5.09 -3.17
N GLY A 160 8.20 4.83 -2.02
CA GLY A 160 8.77 3.97 -0.98
C GLY A 160 9.10 2.56 -1.49
N GLY A 161 8.20 1.96 -2.26
CA GLY A 161 8.39 0.64 -2.87
C GLY A 161 9.53 0.61 -3.89
N ILE A 162 9.64 1.63 -4.75
CA ILE A 162 10.74 1.77 -5.71
C ILE A 162 12.07 1.90 -4.96
N LEU A 163 12.14 2.79 -3.97
CA LEU A 163 13.36 2.96 -3.16
C LEU A 163 13.80 1.65 -2.51
N LEU A 164 12.89 0.94 -1.84
CA LEU A 164 13.18 -0.36 -1.23
C LEU A 164 13.61 -1.41 -2.26
N SER A 165 13.02 -1.42 -3.45
CA SER A 165 13.39 -2.37 -4.51
C SER A 165 14.83 -2.16 -4.99
N THR A 166 15.32 -0.90 -4.99
CA THR A 166 16.66 -0.56 -5.47
C THR A 166 17.78 -1.09 -4.57
N LEU A 167 17.48 -1.42 -3.31
CA LEU A 167 18.41 -2.07 -2.38
C LEU A 167 18.86 -3.46 -2.84
N ARG A 168 18.18 -4.02 -3.84
CA ARG A 168 18.55 -5.31 -4.45
C ARG A 168 19.52 -5.15 -5.62
N PHE A 169 19.81 -3.93 -6.05
CA PHE A 169 20.80 -3.63 -7.08
C PHE A 169 22.19 -3.44 -6.49
N THR A 170 23.22 -3.58 -7.32
CA THR A 170 24.62 -3.36 -6.92
C THR A 170 24.86 -1.90 -6.49
N ASN A 171 24.18 -0.95 -7.14
CA ASN A 171 24.22 0.48 -6.82
C ASN A 171 22.79 0.99 -6.59
N PRO A 172 22.28 0.98 -5.34
CA PRO A 172 20.95 1.51 -5.04
C PRO A 172 20.90 3.03 -5.24
N ILE A 173 19.71 3.58 -5.55
CA ILE A 173 19.51 5.02 -5.80
C ILE A 173 19.89 5.84 -4.55
N LEU A 174 19.55 5.31 -3.37
CA LEU A 174 19.90 5.88 -2.07
C LEU A 174 20.49 4.78 -1.19
N ALA A 175 21.31 5.17 -0.21
CA ALA A 175 21.81 4.23 0.80
C ALA A 175 20.64 3.65 1.62
N ALA A 176 20.78 2.39 2.04
CA ALA A 176 19.78 1.69 2.86
C ALA A 176 19.36 2.46 4.12
N GLU A 177 20.32 3.13 4.76
CA GLU A 177 20.05 3.96 5.93
C GLU A 177 19.11 5.14 5.60
N LYS A 178 19.35 5.83 4.47
CA LYS A 178 18.48 6.93 4.02
C LYS A 178 17.08 6.44 3.65
N ILE A 179 16.99 5.28 2.98
CA ILE A 179 15.70 4.68 2.61
C ILE A 179 14.91 4.29 3.86
N ASN A 180 15.56 3.62 4.81
CA ASN A 180 14.95 3.24 6.07
C ASN A 180 14.49 4.45 6.89
N ALA A 181 15.24 5.55 6.91
CA ALA A 181 14.85 6.79 7.60
C ALA A 181 13.72 7.57 6.88
N LEU A 182 13.53 7.32 5.58
CA LEU A 182 12.48 7.97 4.78
C LEU A 182 11.18 7.16 4.79
N PHE A 183 11.27 5.83 4.82
CA PHE A 183 10.13 4.93 4.65
C PHE A 183 9.00 5.15 5.68
N PRO A 184 9.24 5.29 7.01
CA PRO A 184 8.21 5.61 7.98
C PRO A 184 7.48 6.92 7.69
N LYS A 185 8.21 7.94 7.23
CA LYS A 185 7.66 9.26 6.88
C LYS A 185 6.74 9.13 5.67
N LEU A 186 7.19 8.43 4.63
CA LEU A 186 6.38 8.17 3.44
C LEU A 186 5.11 7.39 3.77
N LEU A 187 5.23 6.34 4.58
CA LEU A 187 4.10 5.50 4.96
C LEU A 187 3.07 6.28 5.80
N PHE A 188 3.53 7.09 6.74
CA PHE A 188 2.66 7.95 7.55
C PHE A 188 1.95 9.00 6.70
N LEU A 189 2.69 9.74 5.86
CA LEU A 189 2.11 10.76 4.98
C LEU A 189 1.14 10.17 3.97
N ALA A 190 1.44 8.99 3.42
CA ALA A 190 0.54 8.29 2.53
C ALA A 190 -0.76 7.87 3.23
N SER A 191 -0.65 7.38 4.46
CA SER A 191 -1.81 6.98 5.26
C SER A 191 -2.71 8.19 5.56
N LEU A 192 -2.13 9.34 5.92
CA LEU A 192 -2.88 10.59 6.04
C LEU A 192 -3.55 10.97 4.71
N GLY A 193 -2.83 10.90 3.59
CA GLY A 193 -3.38 11.19 2.27
C GLY A 193 -4.58 10.31 1.92
N PHE A 194 -4.48 9.01 2.18
CA PHE A 194 -5.59 8.09 1.98
C PHE A 194 -6.77 8.36 2.91
N VAL A 195 -6.52 8.53 4.20
CA VAL A 195 -7.59 8.76 5.18
C VAL A 195 -8.31 10.07 4.89
N ILE A 196 -7.58 11.17 4.70
CA ILE A 196 -8.19 12.48 4.39
C ILE A 196 -8.92 12.41 3.04
N GLY A 197 -8.25 11.93 2.00
CA GLY A 197 -8.82 11.92 0.65
C GLY A 197 -10.00 10.97 0.48
N LEU A 198 -10.04 9.87 1.24
CA LEU A 198 -11.20 8.97 1.24
C LEU A 198 -12.30 9.42 2.21
N SER A 199 -12.06 10.35 3.13
CA SER A 199 -13.05 10.81 4.13
C SER A 199 -13.76 12.10 3.72
N LEU A 200 -13.03 13.06 3.17
CA LEU A 200 -13.55 14.32 2.64
C LEU A 200 -13.91 14.20 1.14
#